data_AF-A0A7S2JZ19-F1
#
_entry.id   AF-A0A7S2JZ19-F1
#
_cell.length_a   1.000
_cell.length_b   1.000
_cell.length_c   1.000
_cell.angle_alpha   90.00
_cell.angle_beta   90.00
_cell.angle_gamma   90.00
#
_symmetry.space_group_name_H-M   'P 1'
#
loop_
_entity.id
_entity.type
_entity.pdbx_description
1 polymer ?
#
loop_
_entity_poly.entity_id
_entity_poly.type
_entity_poly.pdbx_seq_one_letter_code
_entity_poly.pdbx_strand_id
1 'polypeptide(L)'
;WKLEAVAARAETGLTYLGVTALEDRLQDHVPKTVAMLRSAGIRVWVLTGDKAETAVEIAKSCKLIDDGMHLVRVVGASSPGDCVDSLAEGADGASAKVKGLSVSQGMV
;
A
#
# COMPACT_ATOMS: atom_id res chain seq x y z
N TRP A 1 17.98 -2.27 23.78
CA TRP A 1 18.15 -3.71 24.06
C TRP A 1 17.87 -4.15 25.50
N LYS A 2 18.39 -3.54 26.59
CA LYS A 2 18.00 -3.96 27.97
C LYS A 2 16.57 -3.59 28.38
N LEU A 3 16.10 -2.39 28.03
CA LEU A 3 14.75 -1.93 28.34
C LEU A 3 13.67 -2.70 27.57
N GLU A 4 13.87 -2.92 26.27
CA GLU A 4 12.94 -3.71 25.43
C GLU A 4 12.78 -5.14 25.96
N ALA A 5 13.87 -5.78 26.37
CA ALA A 5 13.81 -7.14 26.91
C ALA A 5 13.03 -7.22 28.24
N VAL A 6 13.10 -6.19 29.08
CA VAL A 6 12.32 -6.11 30.32
C VAL A 6 10.85 -5.81 30.03
N ALA A 7 10.57 -4.88 29.10
CA ALA A 7 9.21 -4.57 28.67
C ALA A 7 8.51 -5.80 28.06
N ALA A 8 9.17 -6.51 27.15
CA ALA A 8 8.63 -7.70 26.51
C ALA A 8 8.30 -8.82 27.52
N ARG A 9 9.07 -8.94 28.60
CA ARG A 9 8.78 -9.88 29.69
C ARG A 9 7.56 -9.47 30.53
N ALA A 10 7.38 -8.17 30.72
CA ALA A 10 6.23 -7.61 31.45
C ALA A 10 4.94 -7.66 30.62
N GLU A 11 5.01 -7.57 29.29
CA GLU A 11 3.89 -7.59 28.35
C GLU A 11 3.36 -9.01 28.04
N THR A 12 3.44 -9.95 29.00
CA THR A 12 2.94 -11.33 28.85
C THR A 12 1.70 -11.58 29.72
N GLY A 13 0.82 -12.50 29.31
CA GLY A 13 -0.38 -12.86 30.07
C GLY A 13 -1.46 -11.77 30.17
N LEU A 14 -1.48 -10.82 29.23
CA LEU A 14 -2.46 -9.73 29.20
C LEU A 14 -3.84 -10.22 28.74
N THR A 15 -4.89 -9.55 29.23
CA THR A 15 -6.28 -9.75 28.78
C THR A 15 -6.70 -8.60 27.87
N TYR A 16 -7.28 -8.91 26.72
CA TYR A 16 -7.78 -7.89 25.79
C TYR A 16 -9.04 -7.22 26.34
N LEU A 17 -9.01 -5.89 26.53
CA LEU A 17 -10.15 -5.13 27.05
C LEU A 17 -10.99 -4.48 25.95
N GLY A 18 -10.38 -4.16 24.80
CA GLY A 18 -11.06 -3.50 23.68
C GLY A 18 -10.09 -2.98 22.62
N VAL A 19 -10.67 -2.57 21.48
CA VAL A 19 -9.95 -1.97 20.34
C VAL A 19 -10.28 -0.49 20.27
N THR A 20 -9.32 0.34 19.90
CA THR A 20 -9.57 1.70 19.42
C THR A 20 -9.29 1.76 17.93
N ALA A 21 -10.17 2.40 17.17
CA ALA A 21 -9.95 2.70 15.76
C ALA A 21 -9.91 4.22 15.58
N LEU A 22 -8.88 4.71 14.89
CA LEU A 22 -8.78 6.11 14.50
C LEU A 22 -8.86 6.19 12.98
N GLU A 23 -9.70 7.10 12.50
CA GLU A 23 -9.81 7.39 11.07
C GLU A 23 -8.91 8.57 10.73
N ASP A 24 -7.99 8.37 9.78
CA ASP A 24 -7.23 9.48 9.19
C ASP A 24 -8.10 10.16 8.12
N ARG A 25 -8.57 11.36 8.45
CA ARG A 25 -9.52 12.09 7.61
C ARG A 25 -8.80 12.71 6.42
N LEU A 26 -9.28 12.34 5.24
CA LEU A 26 -8.89 12.98 4.00
C LEU A 26 -9.45 14.41 3.91
N GLN A 27 -8.78 15.24 3.12
CA GLN A 27 -9.31 16.54 2.75
C GLN A 27 -10.63 16.39 1.98
N ASP A 28 -11.45 17.44 2.05
CA ASP A 28 -12.72 17.48 1.34
C ASP A 28 -12.52 17.22 -0.15
N HIS A 29 -13.44 16.43 -0.72
CA HIS A 29 -13.50 16.07 -2.13
C HIS A 29 -12.37 15.20 -2.68
N VAL A 30 -11.32 14.86 -1.92
CA VAL A 30 -10.24 13.98 -2.40
C VAL A 30 -10.76 12.66 -2.99
N PRO A 31 -11.65 11.90 -2.33
CA PRO A 31 -12.14 10.64 -2.90
C PRO A 31 -12.89 10.84 -4.23
N LYS A 32 -13.68 11.91 -4.32
CA LYS A 32 -14.46 12.25 -5.52
C LYS A 32 -13.55 12.62 -6.69
N THR A 33 -12.52 13.42 -6.43
CA THR A 33 -11.56 13.84 -7.45
C THR A 33 -10.74 12.66 -7.95
N VAL A 34 -10.23 11.81 -7.05
CA VAL A 34 -9.48 10.59 -7.42
C VAL A 34 -10.35 9.66 -8.28
N ALA A 35 -11.61 9.42 -7.89
CA ALA A 35 -12.53 8.62 -8.67
C ALA A 35 -12.78 9.20 -10.07
N MET A 36 -12.94 10.52 -10.18
CA MET A 36 -13.11 11.21 -11.47
C MET A 36 -11.88 11.04 -12.36
N LEU A 37 -10.67 11.26 -11.83
CA LEU A 37 -9.42 11.08 -12.56
C LEU A 37 -9.28 9.63 -13.07
N ARG A 38 -9.58 8.64 -12.23
CA ARG A 38 -9.57 7.22 -12.63
C ARG A 38 -10.60 6.94 -13.74
N SER A 39 -11.82 7.47 -13.64
CA SER A 39 -12.86 7.30 -14.65
C SER A 39 -12.51 7.94 -15.99
N ALA A 40 -11.66 8.97 -15.98
CA ALA A 40 -11.12 9.62 -17.17
C ALA A 40 -9.91 8.87 -17.78
N GLY A 41 -9.51 7.72 -17.20
CA GLY A 41 -8.36 6.93 -17.66
C GLY A 41 -7.00 7.45 -17.17
N ILE A 42 -6.98 8.34 -16.18
CA ILE A 42 -5.74 8.89 -15.62
C ILE A 42 -5.23 7.94 -14.52
N ARG A 43 -3.96 7.53 -14.64
CA ARG A 43 -3.29 6.71 -13.63
C ARG A 43 -2.82 7.59 -12.48
N VAL A 44 -3.34 7.33 -11.28
CA VAL A 44 -2.99 8.06 -10.06
C VAL A 44 -2.00 7.23 -9.26
N TRP A 45 -0.88 7.84 -8.88
CA TRP A 45 0.17 7.23 -8.06
C TRP A 45 0.32 8.02 -6.77
N VAL A 46 0.43 7.33 -5.64
CA VAL A 46 0.68 7.93 -4.33
C VAL A 46 2.11 7.60 -3.92
N LEU A 47 2.94 8.62 -3.78
CA LEU A 47 4.27 8.51 -3.21
C LEU A 47 4.23 9.10 -1.79
N THR A 48 4.55 8.27 -0.80
CA THR A 48 4.58 8.69 0.61
C THR A 48 5.81 8.14 1.31
N GLY A 49 6.29 8.88 2.31
CA GLY A 49 7.33 8.43 3.25
C GLY A 49 6.76 7.88 4.56
N ASP A 50 5.43 7.76 4.66
CA ASP A 50 4.76 7.17 5.82
C ASP A 50 4.80 5.62 5.76
N LYS A 51 4.37 4.98 6.85
CA LYS A 51 4.28 3.52 6.95
C LYS A 51 3.38 2.95 5.85
N ALA A 52 3.75 1.76 5.37
CA ALA A 52 3.03 1.08 4.30
C ALA A 52 1.58 0.78 4.69
N GLU A 53 1.33 0.45 5.95
CA GLU A 53 -0.01 0.17 6.48
C GLU A 53 -0.90 1.41 6.41
N THR A 54 -0.38 2.60 6.78
CA THR A 54 -1.12 3.86 6.66
C THR A 54 -1.38 4.21 5.20
N ALA A 55 -0.38 4.02 4.32
CA ALA A 55 -0.52 4.29 2.90
C ALA A 55 -1.66 3.47 2.26
N VAL A 56 -1.79 2.20 2.67
CA VAL A 56 -2.88 1.32 2.24
C VAL A 56 -4.23 1.83 2.75
N GLU A 57 -4.35 2.20 4.03
CA GLU A 57 -5.61 2.72 4.55
C GLU A 57 -6.04 4.05 3.91
N ILE A 58 -5.09 4.95 3.66
CA ILE A 58 -5.34 6.18 2.90
C ILE A 58 -5.80 5.88 1.47
N ALA A 59 -5.17 4.91 0.80
CA ALA A 59 -5.54 4.51 -0.55
C ALA A 59 -6.97 3.91 -0.61
N LYS A 60 -7.40 3.17 0.42
CA LYS A 60 -8.79 2.69 0.54
C LYS A 60 -9.75 3.85 0.76
N SER A 61 -9.42 4.75 1.68
CA SER A 61 -10.25 5.92 2.01
C SER A 61 -10.48 6.84 0.81
N CYS A 62 -9.48 7.00 -0.08
CA CYS A 62 -9.61 7.83 -1.29
C CYS A 62 -10.17 7.09 -2.51
N LYS A 63 -10.62 5.83 -2.36
CA LYS A 63 -11.12 4.98 -3.45
C LYS A 63 -10.11 4.77 -4.58
N LEU A 64 -8.83 4.80 -4.22
CA LEU A 64 -7.75 4.44 -5.14
C LEU A 64 -7.62 2.92 -5.24
N ILE A 65 -7.76 2.23 -4.11
CA ILE A 65 -7.90 0.77 -4.04
C ILE A 65 -9.28 0.38 -3.50
N ASP A 66 -9.83 -0.69 -4.07
CA ASP A 66 -11.13 -1.25 -3.72
C ASP A 66 -10.95 -2.68 -3.19
N ASP A 67 -11.89 -3.17 -2.39
CA ASP A 67 -11.79 -4.50 -1.75
C ASP A 67 -11.71 -5.67 -2.75
N GLY A 68 -12.10 -5.44 -4.00
CA GLY A 68 -11.98 -6.41 -5.09
C GLY A 68 -10.63 -6.42 -5.81
N MET A 69 -9.69 -5.54 -5.45
CA MET A 69 -8.37 -5.47 -6.07
C MET A 69 -7.36 -6.40 -5.39
N HIS A 70 -6.50 -7.03 -6.19
CA HIS A 70 -5.37 -7.78 -5.66
C HIS A 70 -4.22 -6.83 -5.33
N LEU A 71 -3.83 -6.78 -4.05
CA LEU A 71 -2.71 -5.97 -3.59
C LEU A 71 -1.41 -6.75 -3.71
N VAL A 72 -0.47 -6.24 -4.51
CA VAL A 72 0.89 -6.80 -4.61
C VAL A 72 1.85 -5.94 -3.81
N ARG A 73 2.63 -6.56 -2.93
CA ARG A 73 3.61 -5.87 -2.08
C ARG A 73 5.03 -6.32 -2.45
N VAL A 74 5.83 -5.38 -2.92
CA VAL A 74 7.26 -5.60 -3.23
C VAL A 74 8.10 -4.94 -2.16
N VAL A 75 9.05 -5.68 -1.57
CA VAL A 75 9.95 -5.18 -0.53
C VAL A 75 11.37 -5.65 -0.83
N GLY A 76 12.35 -4.77 -0.59
CA GLY A 76 13.76 -5.13 -0.68
C GLY A 76 14.29 -5.31 -2.10
N ALA A 77 13.60 -4.78 -3.12
CA ALA A 77 14.11 -4.78 -4.49
C ALA A 77 15.37 -3.92 -4.58
N SER A 78 16.48 -4.52 -5.00
CA SER A 78 17.78 -3.87 -5.15
C SER A 78 18.04 -3.34 -6.55
N SER A 79 17.30 -3.82 -7.54
CA SER A 79 17.39 -3.39 -8.93
C SER A 79 16.00 -3.19 -9.55
N PRO A 80 15.89 -2.41 -10.64
CA PRO A 80 14.64 -2.31 -11.39
C PRO A 80 14.16 -3.67 -11.94
N GLY A 81 15.08 -4.59 -12.27
CA GLY A 81 14.74 -5.94 -12.73
C GLY A 81 14.06 -6.76 -11.64
N ASP A 82 14.67 -6.79 -10.45
CA ASP A 82 14.14 -7.51 -9.28
C ASP A 82 12.72 -7.04 -8.93
N CYS A 83 12.45 -5.74 -9.07
CA CYS A 83 11.15 -5.15 -8.83
C CYS A 83 10.10 -5.65 -9.83
N VAL A 84 10.46 -5.70 -11.12
CA VAL A 84 9.56 -6.18 -12.18
C VAL A 84 9.27 -7.66 -12.02
N ASP A 85 10.28 -8.47 -11.69
CA ASP A 85 10.11 -9.90 -11.47
C ASP A 85 9.20 -10.18 -10.26
N SER A 86 9.45 -9.51 -9.14
CA SER A 86 8.61 -9.59 -7.94
C SER A 86 7.17 -9.15 -8.20
N LEU A 87 6.99 -8.14 -9.07
CA LEU A 87 5.66 -7.66 -9.45
C LEU A 87 4.95 -8.63 -10.40
N ALA A 88 5.67 -9.27 -11.32
CA ALA A 88 5.12 -10.26 -12.24
C ALA A 88 4.66 -11.52 -11.49
N GLU A 89 5.46 -12.03 -10.57
CA GLU A 89 5.10 -13.16 -9.71
C GLU A 89 3.83 -12.86 -8.88
N GLY A 90 3.74 -11.66 -8.32
CA GLY A 90 2.57 -11.22 -7.57
C GLY A 90 1.32 -10.98 -8.43
N ALA A 91 1.49 -10.71 -9.72
CA ALA A 91 0.40 -10.51 -10.66
C ALA A 91 -0.12 -11.83 -11.25
N ASP A 92 0.73 -12.84 -11.44
CA ASP A 92 0.34 -14.12 -12.04
C ASP A 92 -0.61 -14.95 -11.17
N GLY A 93 -0.65 -14.71 -9.85
CA GLY A 93 -1.67 -15.27 -8.94
C GLY A 93 -3.08 -14.70 -9.14
N ALA A 94 -3.22 -13.56 -9.83
CA ALA A 94 -4.48 -12.91 -10.14
C ALA A 94 -4.65 -12.92 -11.67
N SER A 95 -5.49 -13.81 -12.20
CA SER A 95 -5.71 -13.97 -13.64
C SER A 95 -6.15 -12.65 -14.32
N ALA A 96 -5.19 -11.87 -14.81
CA ALA A 96 -5.35 -10.79 -15.78
C ALA A 96 -3.97 -10.37 -16.27
N LYS A 97 -3.64 -10.70 -17.54
CA LYS A 97 -2.45 -10.21 -18.25
C LYS A 97 -2.32 -8.69 -18.06
N VAL A 98 -1.32 -8.24 -17.30
CA VAL A 98 -0.98 -6.83 -17.17
C VAL A 98 -0.32 -6.36 -18.47
N LYS A 99 -1.13 -6.09 -19.51
CA LYS A 99 -0.70 -5.32 -20.68
C LYS A 99 -0.67 -3.84 -20.29
N GLY A 100 0.51 -3.31 -19.98
CA GLY A 100 0.67 -1.85 -19.89
C GLY A 100 1.70 -1.26 -18.94
N LEU A 101 2.65 -2.04 -18.39
CA LEU A 101 3.82 -1.45 -17.76
C LEU A 101 4.87 -1.11 -18.83
N SER A 102 4.83 0.12 -19.34
CA SER A 102 5.97 0.72 -20.03
C SER A 102 6.88 1.34 -18.96
N VAL A 103 8.06 0.76 -18.75
CA VAL A 103 9.13 1.43 -18.01
C VAL A 103 9.77 2.43 -18.97
N SER A 104 9.50 3.73 -18.80
CA SER A 104 10.32 4.75 -19.43
C SER A 104 11.63 4.83 -18.65
N GLN A 105 12.68 4.18 -19.15
CA GLN A 105 14.04 4.47 -18.70
C GLN A 105 14.35 5.93 -19.08
N GLY A 106 14.23 6.82 -18.10
CA GLY A 106 14.82 8.15 -18.18
C GLY A 106 16.33 8.00 -18.08
N MET A 107 17.00 8.08 -19.23
CA MET A 107 18.45 8.20 -19.32
C MET A 107 18.85 9.58 -18.79
N VAL A 108 19.58 9.60 -17.68
CA VAL A 108 20.48 10.70 -17.32
C VAL A 108 21.85 10.08 -17.13
#